data_AF-A0A0C9R8D7-F1
#
_entry.id   AF-A0A0C9R8D7-F1
#
_cell.length_a   1.000
_cell.length_b   1.000
_cell.length_c   1.000
_cell.angle_alpha   90.00
_cell.angle_beta   90.00
_cell.angle_gamma   90.00
#
_symmetry.space_group_name_H-M   'P 1'
#
loop_
_entity.id
_entity.type
_entity.pdbx_description
1 polymer ?
#
loop_
_entity_poly.entity_id
_entity_poly.type
_entity_poly.pdbx_seq_one_letter_code
_entity_poly.pdbx_strand_id
1 'polypeptide(L)'
;ESEEKMVEANTEATGVELHKDSKFYQSWQNFKDHNPYVNKVLDWKIKYEESDNSLIRASRLLTDKVTDIMGGLFQKTELSETLTEICKLDPSFDKVKFLKDCEIDIIPNILEAMIRGDLEILKDWCHEAPYNLIAQPLTQAKKLGFFLDNKILDIDNVDLVMGKVMEQGPVLVISFQSQQIMCVRDSKKKVVEGDPDKVMRVNYVWVMCRDPSELNPKSAWRLLELSASSSEQFV
;
A
#
# COMPACT_ATOMS: atom_id res chain seq x y z
N GLU A 1 44.28 0.10 10.95
CA GLU A 1 44.18 0.97 9.76
C GLU A 1 43.14 0.37 8.83
N SER A 2 42.05 1.10 8.62
CA SER A 2 40.95 0.74 7.72
C SER A 2 41.28 1.29 6.34
N GLU A 3 41.55 0.42 5.38
CA GLU A 3 41.77 0.79 3.98
C GLU A 3 40.48 1.39 3.39
N GLU A 4 40.49 2.70 3.14
CA GLU A 4 39.48 3.38 2.34
C GLU A 4 39.52 2.84 0.92
N LYS A 5 38.52 2.05 0.53
CA LYS A 5 38.28 1.72 -0.88
C LYS A 5 37.95 3.02 -1.61
N MET A 6 38.91 3.56 -2.36
CA MET A 6 38.68 4.61 -3.35
C MET A 6 37.68 4.09 -4.38
N VAL A 7 36.47 4.65 -4.36
CA VAL A 7 35.46 4.43 -5.39
C VAL A 7 35.80 5.37 -6.54
N GLU A 8 36.39 4.83 -7.62
CA GLU A 8 36.59 5.60 -8.85
C GLU A 8 35.25 5.81 -9.58
N ALA A 9 35.03 7.03 -10.07
CA ALA A 9 33.86 7.35 -10.86
C ALA A 9 33.99 6.70 -12.25
N ASN A 10 33.08 5.77 -12.55
CA ASN A 10 33.02 5.11 -13.85
C ASN A 10 32.62 6.13 -14.94
N THR A 11 33.54 6.43 -15.86
CA THR A 11 33.37 7.42 -16.94
C THR A 11 32.64 6.86 -18.17
N GLU A 12 32.24 5.58 -18.16
CA GLU A 12 31.51 4.95 -19.26
C GLU A 12 29.97 4.97 -19.08
N ALA A 13 29.49 5.32 -17.89
CA ALA A 13 28.05 5.38 -17.57
C ALA A 13 27.42 6.72 -17.97
N THR A 14 27.53 7.12 -19.24
CA THR A 14 26.85 8.30 -19.80
C THR A 14 25.41 7.99 -20.25
N GLY A 15 24.94 6.75 -20.05
CA GLY A 15 23.56 6.35 -20.27
C GLY A 15 22.73 6.66 -19.03
N VAL A 16 21.63 7.41 -19.20
CA VAL A 16 20.61 7.56 -18.14
C VAL A 16 19.98 6.17 -17.93
N GLU A 17 20.53 5.40 -17.00
CA GLU A 17 19.91 4.15 -16.59
C GLU A 17 18.72 4.46 -15.69
N LEU A 18 17.54 4.02 -16.11
CA LEU A 18 16.35 4.01 -15.26
C LEU A 18 16.66 3.24 -13.97
N HIS A 19 16.51 3.91 -12.82
CA HIS A 19 16.64 3.29 -11.50
C HIS A 19 15.72 2.06 -11.40
N LYS A 20 16.16 1.05 -10.65
CA LYS A 20 15.42 -0.24 -10.49
C LYS A 20 13.96 -0.02 -10.09
N ASP A 21 13.72 0.91 -9.17
CA ASP A 21 12.38 1.29 -8.70
C ASP A 21 11.50 1.89 -9.82
N SER A 22 12.10 2.69 -10.71
CA SER A 22 11.38 3.28 -11.85
C SER A 22 10.99 2.22 -12.88
N LYS A 23 11.88 1.28 -13.21
CA LYS A 23 11.57 0.16 -14.10
C LYS A 23 10.44 -0.69 -13.53
N PHE A 24 10.48 -0.95 -12.23
CA PHE A 24 9.49 -1.76 -11.55
C PHE A 24 8.10 -1.12 -11.56
N TYR A 25 8.01 0.16 -11.18
CA TYR A 25 6.77 0.92 -11.24
C TYR A 25 6.21 0.98 -12.67
N GLN A 26 7.05 1.18 -13.69
CA GLN A 26 6.62 1.16 -15.09
C GLN A 26 6.09 -0.20 -15.53
N SER A 27 6.74 -1.30 -15.15
CA SER A 27 6.23 -2.65 -15.41
C SER A 27 4.85 -2.86 -14.79
N TRP A 28 4.60 -2.28 -13.61
CA TRP A 28 3.32 -2.39 -12.90
C TRP A 28 2.24 -1.56 -13.56
N GLN A 29 2.54 -0.31 -13.94
CA GLN A 29 1.59 0.52 -14.71
C GLN A 29 1.27 -0.12 -16.07
N ASN A 30 2.26 -0.64 -16.78
CA ASN A 30 2.05 -1.35 -18.03
C ASN A 30 1.10 -2.54 -17.84
N PHE A 31 1.27 -3.35 -16.78
CA PHE A 31 0.36 -4.46 -16.50
C PHE A 31 -1.09 -3.98 -16.26
N LYS A 32 -1.27 -2.94 -15.45
CA LYS A 32 -2.59 -2.34 -15.19
C LYS A 32 -3.24 -1.82 -16.47
N ASP A 33 -2.49 -1.11 -17.30
CA ASP A 33 -3.00 -0.50 -18.52
C ASP A 33 -3.35 -1.53 -19.60
N HIS A 34 -2.59 -2.62 -19.69
CA HIS A 34 -2.85 -3.72 -20.63
C HIS A 34 -3.98 -4.65 -20.17
N ASN A 35 -4.33 -4.64 -18.87
CA ASN A 35 -5.42 -5.45 -18.34
C ASN A 35 -6.59 -4.56 -17.86
N PRO A 36 -7.49 -4.14 -18.77
CA PRO A 36 -8.62 -3.26 -18.44
C PRO A 36 -9.61 -3.88 -17.44
N TYR A 37 -9.52 -5.19 -17.17
CA TYR A 37 -10.34 -5.86 -16.17
C TYR A 37 -9.80 -5.69 -14.75
N VAL A 38 -8.47 -5.56 -14.57
CA VAL A 38 -7.87 -5.36 -13.24
C VAL A 38 -8.31 -4.02 -12.67
N ASN A 39 -8.18 -2.94 -13.44
CA ASN A 39 -8.65 -1.62 -13.01
C ASN A 39 -10.15 -1.62 -12.69
N LYS A 40 -10.97 -2.28 -13.53
CA LYS A 40 -12.41 -2.38 -13.29
C LYS A 40 -12.77 -3.19 -12.04
N VAL A 41 -12.05 -4.28 -11.75
CA VAL A 41 -12.30 -5.11 -10.56
C VAL A 41 -11.84 -4.39 -9.29
N LEU A 42 -10.71 -3.71 -9.32
CA LEU A 42 -10.26 -2.87 -8.21
C LEU A 42 -11.25 -1.74 -7.96
N ASP A 43 -11.67 -1.02 -9.01
CA ASP A 43 -12.70 0.02 -8.92
C ASP A 43 -14.06 -0.52 -8.46
N TRP A 44 -14.45 -1.71 -8.90
CA TRP A 44 -15.70 -2.35 -8.48
C TRP A 44 -15.64 -2.78 -7.02
N LYS A 45 -14.52 -3.34 -6.55
CA LYS A 45 -14.33 -3.71 -5.14
C LYS A 45 -14.44 -2.46 -4.26
N ILE A 46 -13.75 -1.38 -4.65
CA ILE A 46 -13.81 -0.09 -3.96
C ILE A 46 -15.25 0.44 -3.94
N LYS A 47 -15.97 0.49 -5.07
CA LYS A 47 -17.37 0.94 -5.14
C LYS A 47 -18.34 0.07 -4.34
N TYR A 48 -18.09 -1.24 -4.28
CA TYR A 48 -18.91 -2.17 -3.51
C TYR A 48 -18.73 -1.97 -2.00
N GLU A 49 -17.48 -1.71 -1.58
CA GLU A 49 -17.14 -1.37 -0.20
C GLU A 49 -17.61 0.04 0.20
N GLU A 50 -17.65 0.98 -0.72
CA GLU A 50 -18.18 2.34 -0.52
C GLU A 50 -19.70 2.43 -0.47
N SER A 51 -20.43 1.46 -1.03
CA SER A 51 -21.89 1.59 -1.16
C SER A 51 -22.59 1.61 0.20
N ASP A 52 -23.22 2.76 0.53
CA ASP A 52 -24.01 2.98 1.75
C ASP A 52 -25.42 2.36 1.70
N ASN A 53 -25.77 1.64 0.63
CA ASN A 53 -27.10 1.03 0.52
C ASN A 53 -27.20 -0.18 1.47
N SER A 54 -28.16 -0.16 2.40
CA SER A 54 -28.39 -1.20 3.42
C SER A 54 -28.44 -2.63 2.85
N LEU A 55 -29.00 -2.80 1.65
CA LEU A 55 -29.06 -4.09 0.94
C LEU A 55 -27.68 -4.55 0.45
N ILE A 56 -26.82 -3.62 0.04
CA ILE A 56 -25.44 -3.90 -0.37
C ILE A 56 -24.56 -4.19 0.85
N ARG A 57 -24.82 -3.53 1.98
CA ARG A 57 -24.17 -3.84 3.26
C ARG A 57 -24.54 -5.23 3.77
N ALA A 58 -25.81 -5.63 3.68
CA ALA A 58 -26.24 -6.98 4.04
C ALA A 58 -25.68 -8.04 3.07
N SER A 59 -25.50 -7.67 1.79
CA SER A 59 -24.87 -8.56 0.84
C SER A 59 -23.38 -8.76 1.13
N ARG A 60 -22.65 -7.85 1.78
CA ARG A 60 -21.23 -8.09 2.19
C ARG A 60 -21.08 -9.37 3.00
N LEU A 61 -21.95 -9.62 3.98
CA LEU A 61 -21.91 -10.83 4.81
C LEU A 61 -22.10 -12.13 4.00
N LEU A 62 -22.79 -12.06 2.86
CA LEU A 62 -23.01 -13.19 1.95
C LEU A 62 -21.94 -13.23 0.85
N THR A 63 -21.51 -12.08 0.35
CA THR A 63 -20.49 -11.89 -0.67
C THR A 63 -19.11 -12.21 -0.14
N ASP A 64 -18.75 -11.94 1.11
CA ASP A 64 -17.46 -12.35 1.68
C ASP A 64 -17.26 -13.87 1.58
N LYS A 65 -18.34 -14.64 1.73
CA LYS A 65 -18.35 -16.11 1.52
C LYS A 65 -18.37 -16.52 0.04
N VAL A 66 -18.82 -15.65 -0.85
CA VAL A 66 -19.01 -15.94 -2.29
C VAL A 66 -17.86 -15.35 -3.13
N THR A 67 -17.16 -14.31 -2.70
CA THR A 67 -15.95 -13.76 -3.31
C THR A 67 -14.82 -14.78 -3.29
N ASP A 68 -14.72 -15.56 -2.20
CA ASP A 68 -13.90 -16.77 -2.10
C ASP A 68 -14.14 -17.77 -3.24
N ILE A 69 -15.34 -17.73 -3.86
CA ILE A 69 -15.81 -18.68 -4.86
C ILE A 69 -15.87 -18.06 -6.26
N MET A 70 -16.33 -16.81 -6.43
CA MET A 70 -16.59 -16.13 -7.71
C MET A 70 -15.38 -15.37 -8.29
N GLY A 71 -14.41 -14.92 -7.48
CA GLY A 71 -13.08 -14.50 -7.97
C GLY A 71 -12.24 -15.67 -8.50
N GLY A 72 -12.75 -16.90 -8.38
CA GLY A 72 -12.00 -18.14 -8.38
C GLY A 72 -11.47 -18.69 -9.70
N LEU A 73 -11.71 -18.08 -10.87
CA LEU A 73 -11.30 -18.68 -12.16
C LEU A 73 -10.16 -17.96 -12.90
N PHE A 74 -9.98 -16.65 -12.71
CA PHE A 74 -8.85 -15.90 -13.30
C PHE A 74 -7.81 -15.47 -12.25
N GLN A 75 -8.18 -15.33 -10.98
CA GLN A 75 -7.25 -14.91 -9.91
C GLN A 75 -6.54 -16.09 -9.23
N LYS A 76 -7.14 -17.28 -9.17
CA LYS A 76 -6.52 -18.42 -8.46
C LYS A 76 -5.21 -18.88 -9.09
N THR A 77 -5.11 -18.86 -10.41
CA THR A 77 -3.89 -19.32 -11.11
C THR A 77 -2.76 -18.32 -10.93
N GLU A 78 -2.99 -17.03 -11.22
CA GLU A 78 -1.95 -16.00 -11.06
C GLU A 78 -1.54 -15.83 -9.59
N LEU A 79 -2.50 -15.87 -8.66
CA LEU A 79 -2.21 -15.81 -7.23
C LEU A 79 -1.46 -17.05 -6.77
N SER A 80 -1.86 -18.26 -7.18
CA SER A 80 -1.15 -19.50 -6.83
C SER A 80 0.27 -19.52 -7.39
N GLU A 81 0.48 -19.07 -8.62
CA GLU A 81 1.81 -18.90 -9.22
C GLU A 81 2.66 -17.93 -8.40
N THR A 82 2.09 -16.78 -8.04
CA THR A 82 2.78 -15.77 -7.23
C THR A 82 3.13 -16.29 -5.84
N LEU A 83 2.20 -16.96 -5.15
CA LEU A 83 2.49 -17.59 -3.87
C LEU A 83 3.55 -18.69 -4.02
N THR A 84 3.56 -19.44 -5.12
CA THR A 84 4.58 -20.46 -5.39
C THR A 84 5.96 -19.82 -5.54
N GLU A 85 6.06 -18.71 -6.29
CA GLU A 85 7.33 -17.96 -6.41
C GLU A 85 7.79 -17.39 -5.06
N ILE A 86 6.86 -16.88 -4.25
CA ILE A 86 7.19 -16.43 -2.89
C ILE A 86 7.70 -17.59 -2.04
N CYS A 87 7.06 -18.77 -2.10
CA CYS A 87 7.50 -19.95 -1.36
C CYS A 87 8.88 -20.47 -1.82
N LYS A 88 9.28 -20.23 -3.08
CA LYS A 88 10.64 -20.54 -3.54
C LYS A 88 11.69 -19.63 -2.89
N LEU A 89 11.34 -18.37 -2.63
CA LEU A 89 12.20 -17.38 -1.97
C LEU A 89 12.18 -17.52 -0.44
N ASP A 90 11.02 -17.85 0.13
CA ASP A 90 10.79 -18.06 1.55
C ASP A 90 9.91 -19.30 1.76
N PRO A 91 10.50 -20.48 2.03
CA PRO A 91 9.76 -21.71 2.28
C PRO A 91 8.85 -21.66 3.52
N SER A 92 9.03 -20.68 4.41
CA SER A 92 8.21 -20.50 5.62
C SER A 92 7.00 -19.60 5.41
N PHE A 93 6.82 -19.09 4.20
CA PHE A 93 5.74 -18.18 3.86
C PHE A 93 4.37 -18.88 3.98
N ASP A 94 3.46 -18.22 4.69
CA ASP A 94 2.07 -18.64 4.83
C ASP A 94 1.16 -17.43 4.65
N LYS A 95 0.09 -17.59 3.86
CA LYS A 95 -0.84 -16.49 3.54
C LYS A 95 -1.51 -15.93 4.80
N VAL A 96 -1.95 -16.80 5.71
CA VAL A 96 -2.70 -16.38 6.91
C VAL A 96 -1.78 -15.62 7.86
N LYS A 97 -0.56 -16.12 8.04
CA LYS A 97 0.47 -15.44 8.81
C LYS A 97 0.85 -14.10 8.18
N PHE A 98 1.04 -14.04 6.86
CA PHE A 98 1.34 -12.80 6.15
C PHE A 98 0.26 -11.73 6.37
N LEU A 99 -1.02 -12.08 6.23
CA LEU A 99 -2.12 -11.13 6.47
C LEU A 99 -2.15 -10.63 7.91
N LYS A 100 -1.85 -11.50 8.88
CA LYS A 100 -1.73 -11.12 10.29
C LYS A 100 -0.53 -10.21 10.55
N ASP A 101 0.60 -10.47 9.89
CA ASP A 101 1.79 -9.61 9.95
C ASP A 101 1.48 -8.25 9.29
N CYS A 102 0.67 -8.22 8.23
CA CYS A 102 0.18 -6.98 7.63
C CYS A 102 -0.68 -6.18 8.63
N GLU A 103 -1.64 -6.82 9.28
CA GLU A 103 -2.56 -6.19 10.24
C GLU A 103 -1.83 -5.64 11.47
N ILE A 104 -0.82 -6.33 11.98
CA ILE A 104 -0.17 -6.00 13.26
C ILE A 104 1.06 -5.11 13.09
N ASP A 105 1.80 -5.24 11.98
CA ASP A 105 3.12 -4.62 11.82
C ASP A 105 3.19 -3.71 10.59
N ILE A 106 2.98 -4.25 9.39
CA ILE A 106 3.22 -3.51 8.15
C ILE A 106 2.26 -2.33 7.99
N ILE A 107 0.95 -2.59 8.08
CA ILE A 107 -0.08 -1.56 7.87
C ILE A 107 0.01 -0.48 8.95
N PRO A 108 0.03 -0.79 10.27
CA PRO A 108 0.09 0.24 11.29
C PRO A 108 1.33 1.13 11.18
N ASN A 109 2.52 0.55 10.93
CA ASN A 109 3.76 1.35 10.83
C ASN A 109 3.74 2.30 9.63
N ILE A 110 3.34 1.82 8.46
CA ILE A 110 3.28 2.66 7.25
C ILE A 110 2.19 3.73 7.42
N LEU A 111 1.00 3.35 7.88
CA LEU A 111 -0.13 4.25 8.00
C LEU A 111 0.13 5.34 9.05
N GLU A 112 0.72 4.98 10.19
CA GLU A 112 1.10 5.94 11.23
C GLU A 112 2.16 6.93 10.72
N ALA A 113 3.17 6.43 9.99
CA ALA A 113 4.18 7.29 9.39
C ALA A 113 3.58 8.26 8.35
N MET A 114 2.59 7.79 7.56
CA MET A 114 1.86 8.63 6.60
C MET A 114 1.10 9.76 7.31
N ILE A 115 0.35 9.44 8.38
CA ILE A 115 -0.51 10.43 9.04
C ILE A 115 0.26 11.43 9.92
N ARG A 116 1.42 11.02 10.49
CA ARG A 116 2.33 11.90 11.26
C ARG A 116 3.23 12.74 10.37
N GLY A 117 3.52 12.24 9.16
CA GLY A 117 4.43 12.86 8.23
C GLY A 117 5.91 12.51 8.46
N ASP A 118 6.19 11.30 8.93
CA ASP A 118 7.53 10.79 9.20
C ASP A 118 8.19 10.28 7.90
N LEU A 119 8.79 11.23 7.15
CA LEU A 119 9.37 10.97 5.84
C LEU A 119 10.52 9.94 5.85
N GLU A 120 11.28 9.85 6.94
CA GLU A 120 12.39 8.88 7.04
C GLU A 120 11.87 7.45 7.03
N ILE A 121 10.84 7.17 7.85
CA ILE A 121 10.20 5.85 7.92
C ILE A 121 9.55 5.51 6.57
N LEU A 122 8.85 6.48 5.97
CA LEU A 122 8.20 6.27 4.66
C LEU A 122 9.22 5.95 3.55
N LYS A 123 10.43 6.49 3.62
CA LYS A 123 11.47 6.22 2.61
C LYS A 123 11.93 4.77 2.65
N ASP A 124 11.99 4.16 3.82
CA ASP A 124 12.40 2.77 3.99
C ASP A 124 11.28 1.82 3.52
N TRP A 125 10.03 2.12 3.86
CA TRP A 125 8.88 1.28 3.52
C TRP A 125 8.38 1.42 2.08
N CYS A 126 8.61 2.55 1.42
CA CYS A 126 8.04 2.82 0.10
C CYS A 126 9.09 2.77 -1.01
N HIS A 127 8.69 2.33 -2.19
CA HIS A 127 9.41 2.63 -3.43
C HIS A 127 9.30 4.13 -3.76
N GLU A 128 10.15 4.60 -4.67
CA GLU A 128 10.27 6.01 -5.03
C GLU A 128 8.94 6.65 -5.46
N ALA A 129 8.14 5.97 -6.27
CA ALA A 129 6.87 6.50 -6.77
C ALA A 129 5.83 6.80 -5.66
N PRO A 130 5.43 5.83 -4.81
CA PRO A 130 4.51 6.10 -3.71
C PRO A 130 5.11 7.04 -2.66
N TYR A 131 6.43 6.95 -2.41
CA TYR A 131 7.10 7.89 -1.51
C TYR A 131 6.92 9.34 -1.95
N ASN A 132 7.18 9.64 -3.23
CA ASN A 132 7.05 11.00 -3.75
C ASN A 132 5.61 11.52 -3.71
N LEU A 133 4.64 10.66 -3.96
CA LEU A 133 3.20 11.00 -3.89
C LEU A 133 2.79 11.39 -2.46
N ILE A 134 3.30 10.69 -1.44
CA ILE A 134 3.00 10.98 -0.04
C ILE A 134 3.84 12.17 0.48
N ALA A 135 5.12 12.23 0.13
CA ALA A 135 6.07 13.17 0.71
C ALA A 135 5.82 14.63 0.27
N GLN A 136 5.33 14.85 -0.95
CA GLN A 136 5.04 16.19 -1.47
C GLN A 136 4.06 17.00 -0.60
N PRO A 137 2.82 16.53 -0.36
CA PRO A 137 1.86 17.27 0.46
C PRO A 137 2.34 17.44 1.92
N LEU A 138 2.98 16.42 2.51
CA LEU A 138 3.52 16.48 3.87
C LEU A 138 4.62 17.55 4.01
N THR A 139 5.54 17.60 3.05
CA THR A 139 6.62 18.59 3.03
C THR A 139 6.06 19.99 2.87
N GLN A 140 5.02 20.16 2.04
CA GLN A 140 4.34 21.44 1.88
C GLN A 140 3.63 21.88 3.16
N ALA A 141 2.89 20.99 3.82
CA ALA A 141 2.23 21.28 5.09
C ALA A 141 3.25 21.71 6.16
N LYS A 142 4.38 21.00 6.26
CA LYS A 142 5.48 21.33 7.17
C LYS A 142 6.11 22.69 6.87
N LYS A 143 6.31 23.05 5.59
CA LYS A 143 6.81 24.37 5.17
C LYS A 143 5.87 25.51 5.54
N LEU A 144 4.56 25.27 5.50
CA LEU A 144 3.53 26.23 5.91
C LEU A 144 3.39 26.35 7.44
N GLY A 145 4.10 25.52 8.20
CA GLY A 145 4.02 25.50 9.66
C GLY A 145 2.73 24.87 10.19
N PHE A 146 2.09 24.01 9.39
CA PHE A 146 0.93 23.25 9.82
C PHE A 146 1.35 22.03 10.65
N PHE A 147 0.48 21.68 11.59
CA PHE A 147 0.60 20.52 12.47
C PHE A 147 -0.46 19.49 12.08
N LEU A 148 -0.01 18.28 11.76
CA LEU A 148 -0.87 17.13 11.47
C LEU A 148 -1.31 16.50 12.80
N ASP A 149 -2.57 16.67 13.18
CA ASP A 149 -3.20 16.10 14.38
C ASP A 149 -4.16 14.97 13.97
N ASN A 150 -3.64 14.09 13.11
CA ASN A 150 -4.37 12.94 12.59
C ASN A 150 -4.27 11.77 13.59
N LYS A 151 -5.28 10.89 13.61
CA LYS A 151 -5.29 9.71 14.47
C LYS A 151 -5.90 8.52 13.75
N ILE A 152 -5.26 7.36 13.87
CA ILE A 152 -5.83 6.08 13.48
C ILE A 152 -6.58 5.52 14.70
N LEU A 153 -7.84 5.16 14.52
CA LEU A 153 -8.69 4.58 15.57
C LEU A 153 -8.73 3.06 15.48
N ASP A 154 -8.85 2.53 14.27
CA ASP A 154 -9.01 1.10 14.02
C ASP A 154 -8.53 0.74 12.61
N ILE A 155 -8.08 -0.50 12.44
CA ILE A 155 -7.71 -1.11 11.16
C ILE A 155 -8.36 -2.48 11.12
N ASP A 156 -9.21 -2.72 10.13
CA ASP A 156 -9.98 -3.95 10.00
C ASP A 156 -10.01 -4.45 8.55
N ASN A 157 -10.56 -5.65 8.36
CA ASN A 157 -10.85 -6.22 7.03
C ASN A 157 -9.62 -6.38 6.11
N VAL A 158 -8.47 -6.76 6.67
CA VAL A 158 -7.25 -7.03 5.87
C VAL A 158 -7.43 -8.32 5.05
N ASP A 159 -7.40 -8.19 3.73
CA ASP A 159 -7.60 -9.27 2.78
C ASP A 159 -6.61 -9.21 1.61
N LEU A 160 -6.31 -10.37 1.01
CA LEU A 160 -5.44 -10.50 -0.16
C LEU A 160 -6.30 -10.57 -1.44
N VAL A 161 -6.24 -9.52 -2.25
CA VAL A 161 -7.07 -9.35 -3.45
C VAL A 161 -6.50 -10.10 -4.65
N MET A 162 -5.20 -9.95 -4.90
CA MET A 162 -4.53 -10.57 -6.05
C MET A 162 -3.02 -10.69 -5.82
N GLY A 163 -2.38 -11.55 -6.61
CA GLY A 163 -0.93 -11.66 -6.67
C GLY A 163 -0.48 -11.69 -8.13
N LYS A 164 0.67 -11.06 -8.42
CA LYS A 164 1.29 -11.10 -9.73
C LYS A 164 2.80 -11.23 -9.62
N VAL A 165 3.37 -12.16 -10.37
CA VAL A 165 4.83 -12.23 -10.56
C VAL A 165 5.23 -11.20 -11.62
N MET A 166 6.17 -10.34 -11.27
CA MET A 166 6.81 -9.39 -12.16
C MET A 166 8.30 -9.72 -12.30
N GLU A 167 8.97 -9.14 -13.31
CA GLU A 167 10.39 -9.41 -13.57
C GLU A 167 11.28 -9.06 -12.37
N GLN A 168 10.92 -8.03 -11.62
CA GLN A 168 11.71 -7.53 -10.50
C GLN A 168 11.32 -8.13 -9.14
N GLY A 169 10.20 -8.87 -9.06
CA GLY A 169 9.74 -9.52 -7.82
C GLY A 169 8.26 -9.87 -7.83
N PRO A 170 7.81 -10.74 -6.91
CA PRO A 170 6.39 -11.03 -6.74
C PRO A 170 5.68 -9.86 -6.01
N VAL A 171 4.48 -9.56 -6.47
CA VAL A 171 3.62 -8.49 -5.97
C VAL A 171 2.34 -9.08 -5.39
N LEU A 172 1.95 -8.60 -4.22
CA LEU A 172 0.67 -8.91 -3.58
C LEU A 172 -0.14 -7.63 -3.40
N VAL A 173 -1.40 -7.68 -3.79
CA VAL A 173 -2.34 -6.57 -3.59
C VAL A 173 -3.22 -6.91 -2.41
N ILE A 174 -3.17 -6.06 -1.38
CA ILE A 174 -3.99 -6.18 -0.18
C ILE A 174 -5.04 -5.07 -0.15
N SER A 175 -6.20 -5.38 0.41
CA SER A 175 -7.24 -4.39 0.72
C SER A 175 -7.50 -4.41 2.22
N PHE A 176 -7.72 -3.24 2.81
CA PHE A 176 -8.10 -3.13 4.21
C PHE A 176 -8.89 -1.85 4.44
N GLN A 177 -9.58 -1.79 5.58
CA GLN A 177 -10.32 -0.62 6.01
C GLN A 177 -9.64 -0.03 7.24
N SER A 178 -9.76 1.29 7.39
CA SER A 178 -9.34 1.97 8.61
C SER A 178 -10.30 3.07 8.99
N GLN A 179 -10.39 3.33 10.29
CA GLN A 179 -11.11 4.46 10.85
C GLN A 179 -10.10 5.50 11.31
N GLN A 180 -10.25 6.73 10.83
CA GLN A 180 -9.27 7.79 11.04
C GLN A 180 -9.96 9.11 11.38
N ILE A 181 -9.30 9.91 12.21
CA ILE A 181 -9.63 11.31 12.40
C ILE A 181 -8.57 12.11 11.66
N MET A 182 -9.00 12.94 10.72
CA MET A 182 -8.12 13.79 9.92
C MET A 182 -8.29 15.23 10.36
N CYS A 183 -7.24 15.84 10.88
CA CYS A 183 -7.26 17.22 11.36
C CYS A 183 -5.88 17.85 11.18
N VAL A 184 -5.84 18.99 10.49
CA VAL A 184 -4.66 19.82 10.34
C VAL A 184 -4.87 21.13 11.09
N ARG A 185 -3.88 21.53 11.88
CA ARG A 185 -3.93 22.75 12.68
C ARG A 185 -2.83 23.74 12.29
N ASP A 186 -3.10 25.03 12.43
CA ASP A 186 -2.07 26.06 12.33
C ASP A 186 -1.23 26.19 13.62
N SER A 187 -0.27 27.11 13.61
CA SER A 187 0.56 27.43 14.77
C SER A 187 -0.21 27.97 15.98
N LYS A 188 -1.45 28.43 15.79
CA LYS A 188 -2.36 28.87 16.85
C LYS A 188 -3.33 27.76 17.30
N LYS A 189 -3.11 26.51 16.86
CA LYS A 189 -3.94 25.32 17.11
C LYS A 189 -5.35 25.42 16.52
N LYS A 190 -5.61 26.36 15.62
CA LYS A 190 -6.88 26.46 14.91
C LYS A 190 -6.91 25.41 13.80
N VAL A 191 -8.05 24.73 13.68
CA VAL A 191 -8.28 23.77 12.59
C VAL A 191 -8.28 24.53 11.27
N VAL A 192 -7.40 24.13 10.35
CA VAL A 192 -7.32 24.67 8.98
C VAL A 192 -7.90 23.70 7.96
N GLU A 193 -7.85 22.40 8.24
CA GLU A 193 -8.36 21.35 7.37
C GLU A 193 -8.84 20.16 8.22
N GLY A 194 -9.90 19.50 7.77
CA GLY A 194 -10.50 18.36 8.47
C GLY A 194 -11.37 18.77 9.66
N ASP A 195 -11.72 17.77 10.47
CA ASP A 195 -12.58 17.92 11.64
C ASP A 195 -12.12 16.95 12.74
N PRO A 196 -11.72 17.44 13.93
CA PRO A 196 -11.20 16.60 14.99
C PRO A 196 -12.26 15.69 15.65
N ASP A 197 -13.54 15.98 15.44
CA ASP A 197 -14.65 15.23 16.06
C ASP A 197 -15.31 14.26 15.07
N LYS A 198 -14.94 14.31 13.78
CA LYS A 198 -15.46 13.39 12.75
C LYS A 198 -14.56 12.19 12.53
N VAL A 199 -15.17 11.02 12.50
CA VAL A 199 -14.51 9.77 12.12
C VAL A 199 -14.74 9.51 10.63
N MET A 200 -13.64 9.35 9.91
CA MET A 200 -13.61 8.98 8.50
C MET A 200 -13.34 7.49 8.37
N ARG A 201 -14.11 6.83 7.50
CA ARG A 201 -13.80 5.47 7.05
C ARG A 201 -13.01 5.56 5.77
N VAL A 202 -11.82 4.95 5.74
CA VAL A 202 -10.94 4.93 4.57
C VAL A 202 -10.71 3.49 4.13
N ASN A 203 -11.09 3.19 2.90
CA ASN A 203 -10.82 1.92 2.23
C ASN A 203 -9.49 2.06 1.48
N TYR A 204 -8.53 1.19 1.80
CA TYR A 204 -7.22 1.17 1.18
C TYR A 204 -7.04 -0.05 0.29
N VAL A 205 -6.37 0.17 -0.83
CA VAL A 205 -5.81 -0.90 -1.67
C VAL A 205 -4.33 -0.62 -1.82
N TRP A 206 -3.51 -1.50 -1.25
CA TRP A 206 -2.05 -1.39 -1.29
C TRP A 206 -1.46 -2.48 -2.14
N VAL A 207 -0.46 -2.10 -2.93
CA VAL A 207 0.33 -2.99 -3.76
C VAL A 207 1.68 -3.16 -3.08
N MET A 208 1.90 -4.34 -2.51
CA MET A 208 3.11 -4.70 -1.78
C MET A 208 4.03 -5.53 -2.68
N CYS A 209 5.29 -5.14 -2.78
CA CYS A 209 6.31 -5.90 -3.49
C CYS A 209 7.24 -6.59 -2.49
N ARG A 210 7.60 -7.84 -2.78
CA ARG A 210 8.67 -8.54 -2.06
C ARG A 210 9.98 -8.40 -2.83
N ASP A 211 11.00 -7.81 -2.21
CA ASP A 211 12.36 -7.79 -2.73
C ASP A 211 12.95 -9.21 -2.70
N PRO A 212 13.36 -9.79 -3.85
CA PRO A 212 13.97 -11.11 -3.89
C PRO A 212 15.41 -11.14 -3.33
N SER A 213 16.07 -9.98 -3.21
CA SER A 213 17.44 -9.86 -2.69
C SER A 213 17.50 -9.78 -1.16
N GLU A 214 16.39 -9.40 -0.51
CA GLU A 214 16.30 -9.34 0.93
C GLU A 214 16.09 -10.74 1.53
N LEU A 215 16.99 -11.14 2.43
CA LEU A 215 16.98 -12.44 3.07
C LEU A 215 16.02 -12.47 4.27
N ASN A 216 15.81 -11.34 4.94
CA ASN A 216 14.87 -11.24 6.05
C ASN A 216 13.43 -11.11 5.52
N PRO A 217 12.55 -12.11 5.72
CA PRO A 217 11.20 -12.07 5.19
C PRO A 217 10.36 -10.89 5.70
N LYS A 218 10.65 -10.39 6.91
CA LYS A 218 9.91 -9.27 7.52
C LYS A 218 10.23 -7.92 6.87
N SER A 219 11.45 -7.74 6.41
CA SER A 219 11.93 -6.48 5.81
C SER A 219 11.87 -6.50 4.28
N ALA A 220 11.50 -7.63 3.68
CA ALA A 220 11.46 -7.79 2.24
C ALA A 220 10.30 -7.04 1.57
N TRP A 221 9.30 -6.57 2.32
CA TRP A 221 8.08 -5.99 1.78
C TRP A 221 8.13 -4.47 1.71
N ARG A 222 7.91 -3.91 0.52
CA ARG A 222 7.86 -2.46 0.28
C ARG A 222 6.61 -2.06 -0.51
N LEU A 223 6.08 -0.89 -0.22
CA LEU A 223 4.91 -0.32 -0.87
C LEU A 223 5.26 0.16 -2.28
N LEU A 224 4.57 -0.37 -3.29
CA LEU A 224 4.77 -0.03 -4.71
C LEU A 224 3.73 0.97 -5.22
N GLU A 225 2.49 0.81 -4.80
CA GLU A 225 1.38 1.70 -5.15
C GLU A 225 0.37 1.67 -4.00
N LEU A 226 -0.29 2.80 -3.77
CA LEU A 226 -1.39 2.92 -2.84
C LEU A 226 -2.55 3.63 -3.52
N SER A 227 -3.74 3.13 -3.27
CA SER A 227 -5.00 3.79 -3.56
C SER A 227 -5.81 3.86 -2.29
N ALA A 228 -6.50 4.97 -2.09
CA ALA A 228 -7.32 5.22 -0.92
C ALA A 228 -8.60 5.91 -1.36
N SER A 229 -9.72 5.50 -0.76
CA SER A 229 -10.99 6.21 -0.88
C SER A 229 -11.61 6.39 0.48
N SER A 230 -12.11 7.60 0.74
CA SER A 230 -12.66 7.99 2.03
C SER A 230 -14.15 8.27 1.95
N SER A 231 -14.87 7.87 2.99
CA SER A 231 -16.29 8.13 3.19
C SER A 231 -16.51 8.66 4.62
N GLU A 232 -17.34 9.69 4.75
CA GLU A 232 -17.75 10.17 6.07
C GLU A 232 -18.67 9.13 6.71
N GLN A 233 -18.36 8.70 7.94
CA GLN A 233 -19.25 7.81 8.67
C GLN A 233 -20.36 8.64 9.31
N PHE A 234 -21.57 8.57 8.74
CA PHE A 234 -22.76 9.12 9.39
C PHE A 234 -23.11 8.25 10.61
N VAL A 235 -22.77 8.74 11.80
CA VAL A 235 -23.30 8.23 13.06
C VAL A 235 -24.63 8.92 13.36
#